data_AF-A0A7C8TUI7-F1
#
_entry.id   AF-A0A7C8TUI7-F1
#
_cell.length_a   1.000
_cell.length_b   1.000
_cell.length_c   1.000
_cell.angle_alpha   90.00
_cell.angle_beta   90.00
_cell.angle_gamma   90.00
#
_symmetry.space_group_name_H-M   'P 1'
#
loop_
_entity.id
_entity.type
_entity.pdbx_description
1 polymer ?
#
loop_
_entity_poly.entity_id
_entity_poly.type
_entity_poly.pdbx_seq_one_letter_code
_entity_poly.pdbx_strand_id
1 'polypeptide(L)'
;MAIDIIRDFLRLPSSLQLPFRRKSCDLPPDLAPCNYGCCRPNEAFFVNSATSSRESSSTLSDSSSRRGRRASTSRSTPSPQPITTTGTSTSTTGGIVISSYSAPVQVPILSIPKPRKRSASQTRRDIALRPKSSRQSMGSKKSKMTLVEIFQSQGCSSCPPANSNVIELMNNYPSILVLTYEVTYWDYLGWKDVFGNKEFDRRQRDYAGALGNETVFTPQVIVNGRADGVGNTFKDLNKIVSQGVMAAANEDTVRVDTESNAILVSGRDADEVADVHLVRYMPNPPDVDIRRGENAGRCLPHRNVVVDIKKIGEWRGGSTVFNIGDEKQEGIERAVLVQKGRGGAVIGVAKLE
;
A
#
# COMPACT_ATOMS: atom_id res chain seq x y z
N MET A 1 35.39 -48.48 60.29
CA MET A 1 34.95 -47.80 61.53
C MET A 1 35.28 -46.33 61.32
N ALA A 2 34.34 -45.57 60.76
CA ALA A 2 33.30 -44.85 61.50
C ALA A 2 33.84 -43.47 61.93
N ILE A 3 33.18 -42.32 61.74
CA ILE A 3 31.79 -41.99 61.41
C ILE A 3 31.74 -40.48 61.00
N ASP A 4 30.90 -40.21 59.99
CA ASP A 4 29.98 -39.08 59.71
C ASP A 4 30.15 -37.64 60.25
N ILE A 5 29.46 -36.74 59.50
CA ILE A 5 28.87 -35.40 59.80
C ILE A 5 29.45 -34.37 58.78
N ILE A 6 28.82 -33.94 57.67
CA ILE A 6 27.41 -33.65 57.33
C ILE A 6 27.17 -33.76 55.82
N ARG A 7 25.97 -34.23 55.46
CA ARG A 7 25.37 -34.35 54.12
C ARG A 7 24.91 -33.00 53.54
N ASP A 8 24.84 -33.00 52.21
CA ASP A 8 23.95 -32.22 51.34
C ASP A 8 24.10 -30.69 51.33
N PHE A 9 24.61 -30.14 50.22
CA PHE A 9 23.86 -29.22 49.36
C PHE A 9 24.71 -28.88 48.12
N LEU A 10 24.09 -28.98 46.93
CA LEU A 10 24.54 -28.45 45.63
C LEU A 10 25.54 -29.30 44.81
N ARG A 11 25.11 -30.49 44.39
CA ARG A 11 25.50 -31.04 43.08
C ARG A 11 24.86 -30.16 41.98
N LEU A 12 25.64 -29.28 41.36
CA LEU A 12 25.24 -28.57 40.14
C LEU A 12 25.49 -29.46 38.91
N PRO A 13 24.49 -29.77 38.07
CA PRO A 13 24.70 -30.49 36.82
C PRO A 13 25.32 -29.59 35.74
N SER A 14 26.21 -30.18 34.95
CA SER A 14 26.78 -29.61 33.73
C SER A 14 25.73 -29.50 32.62
N SER A 15 24.87 -28.48 32.68
CA SER A 15 24.01 -28.05 31.58
C SER A 15 23.78 -26.55 31.65
N LEU A 16 24.84 -25.78 31.41
CA LEU A 16 24.72 -24.36 31.06
C LEU A 16 24.25 -24.26 29.61
N GLN A 17 22.98 -24.58 29.38
CA GLN A 17 22.26 -23.98 28.26
C GLN A 17 22.08 -22.51 28.60
N LEU A 18 22.88 -21.65 27.95
CA LEU A 18 22.59 -20.23 27.91
C LEU A 18 21.13 -20.08 27.45
N PRO A 19 20.24 -19.43 28.22
CA PRO A 19 18.90 -19.19 27.74
C PRO A 19 19.05 -18.31 26.51
N PHE A 20 18.63 -18.83 25.35
CA PHE A 20 18.37 -18.01 24.17
C PHE A 20 17.43 -16.90 24.64
N ARG A 21 17.94 -15.67 24.76
CA ARG A 21 17.14 -14.50 25.17
C ARG A 21 15.91 -14.46 24.28
N ARG A 22 14.73 -14.59 24.88
CA ARG A 22 13.45 -14.23 24.25
C ARG A 22 13.63 -12.80 23.72
N LYS A 23 13.64 -12.61 22.40
CA LYS A 23 13.44 -11.26 21.84
C LYS A 23 12.07 -10.80 22.35
N SER A 24 12.04 -9.69 23.07
CA SER A 24 10.83 -9.22 23.74
C SER A 24 9.74 -8.91 22.71
N CYS A 25 8.49 -9.17 23.08
CA CYS A 25 7.30 -8.72 22.36
C CYS A 25 7.12 -7.19 22.40
N ASP A 26 8.05 -6.45 23.00
CA ASP A 26 8.04 -4.99 23.10
C ASP A 26 8.64 -4.30 21.86
N LEU A 27 9.06 -5.11 20.88
CA LEU A 27 9.53 -4.59 19.61
C LEU A 27 8.34 -4.00 18.84
N PRO A 28 8.50 -2.85 18.15
CA PRO A 28 7.45 -2.32 17.30
C PRO A 28 7.03 -3.37 16.24
N PRO A 29 5.81 -3.27 15.69
CA PRO A 29 5.20 -4.34 14.89
C PRO A 29 6.03 -4.83 13.70
N ASP A 30 6.95 -4.00 13.17
CA ASP A 30 7.87 -4.32 12.08
C ASP A 30 9.13 -5.10 12.50
N LEU A 31 9.32 -5.32 13.80
CA LEU A 31 10.50 -5.94 14.41
C LEU A 31 10.20 -7.25 15.16
N ALA A 32 8.92 -7.58 15.39
CA ALA A 32 8.52 -8.78 16.13
C ALA A 32 8.59 -10.06 15.24
N PRO A 33 9.05 -11.22 15.75
CA PRO A 33 9.05 -12.48 14.99
C PRO A 33 7.65 -13.13 14.91
N CYS A 34 7.33 -13.80 13.80
CA CYS A 34 5.97 -14.31 13.55
C CYS A 34 5.51 -15.43 14.49
N ASN A 35 6.43 -16.14 15.16
CA ASN A 35 6.09 -17.40 15.84
C ASN A 35 6.63 -17.50 17.27
N TYR A 36 6.48 -16.41 18.04
CA TYR A 36 6.66 -16.43 19.49
C TYR A 36 5.53 -15.70 20.22
N GLY A 37 4.27 -16.13 20.02
CA GLY A 37 3.17 -15.90 20.97
C GLY A 37 2.88 -14.47 21.44
N CYS A 38 3.37 -13.45 20.73
CA CYS A 38 3.04 -12.07 21.04
C CYS A 38 1.64 -11.80 20.48
N CYS A 39 0.63 -11.89 21.33
CA CYS A 39 -0.73 -11.50 20.96
C CYS A 39 -0.70 -10.07 20.38
N ARG A 40 -1.23 -9.92 19.16
CA ARG A 40 -1.46 -8.62 18.54
C ARG A 40 -2.39 -7.81 19.44
N PRO A 41 -2.05 -6.57 19.87
CA PRO A 41 -2.90 -5.80 20.78
C PRO A 41 -4.26 -5.39 20.21
N ASN A 42 -4.53 -5.61 18.91
CA ASN A 42 -5.76 -5.15 18.25
C ASN A 42 -6.64 -6.26 17.66
N GLU A 43 -6.37 -7.54 17.92
CA GLU A 43 -7.32 -8.63 17.62
C GLU A 43 -8.14 -8.96 18.87
N ALA A 44 -8.97 -7.98 19.29
CA ALA A 44 -10.00 -8.24 20.29
C ALA A 44 -11.18 -8.98 19.64
N PHE A 45 -11.18 -10.30 19.81
CA PHE A 45 -12.33 -11.13 20.14
C PHE A 45 -13.72 -10.68 19.61
N PHE A 46 -14.18 -11.33 18.56
CA PHE A 46 -15.58 -11.77 18.49
C PHE A 46 -15.65 -13.17 17.87
N VAL A 47 -15.48 -14.19 18.70
CA VAL A 47 -16.10 -15.50 18.45
C VAL A 47 -16.74 -15.95 19.77
N ASN A 48 -18.02 -15.61 19.94
CA ASN A 48 -18.90 -16.36 20.81
C ASN A 48 -19.47 -17.51 19.99
N SER A 49 -19.06 -18.74 20.28
CA SER A 49 -19.98 -19.82 20.67
C SER A 49 -19.19 -21.10 20.90
N ALA A 50 -19.37 -21.61 22.11
CA ALA A 50 -18.76 -22.82 22.65
C ALA A 50 -19.20 -24.10 21.93
N THR A 51 -18.29 -25.07 21.89
CA THR A 51 -18.45 -26.48 22.33
C THR A 51 -17.11 -27.19 22.08
N SER A 52 -16.33 -27.54 23.13
CA SER A 52 -16.36 -28.87 23.78
C SER A 52 -16.26 -29.99 22.72
N SER A 53 -15.17 -30.73 22.54
CA SER A 53 -14.40 -31.46 23.54
C SER A 53 -13.33 -32.37 22.89
N ARG A 54 -12.42 -32.86 23.74
CA ARG A 54 -11.61 -34.10 23.67
C ARG A 54 -10.21 -34.07 23.06
N GLU A 55 -9.28 -34.18 24.01
CA GLU A 55 -7.99 -34.89 23.99
C GLU A 55 -7.89 -36.06 22.98
N SER A 56 -6.73 -36.21 22.36
CA SER A 56 -5.87 -37.36 22.62
C SER A 56 -4.48 -37.20 21.99
N SER A 57 -3.49 -37.40 22.84
CA SER A 57 -2.08 -37.61 22.58
C SER A 57 -1.83 -38.94 21.86
N SER A 58 -0.87 -38.97 20.95
CA SER A 58 -0.04 -40.16 20.74
C SER A 58 1.33 -39.78 20.19
N THR A 59 2.33 -40.35 20.85
CA THR A 59 3.77 -40.32 20.65
C THR A 59 4.24 -41.37 19.66
N LEU A 60 5.56 -41.33 19.37
CA LEU A 60 6.43 -42.34 18.70
C LEU A 60 6.54 -42.11 17.18
N SER A 61 7.67 -42.24 16.49
CA SER A 61 9.08 -42.60 16.76
C SER A 61 9.72 -42.63 15.35
N ASP A 62 10.78 -41.89 15.06
CA ASP A 62 12.18 -42.33 15.07
C ASP A 62 12.69 -42.92 13.73
N SER A 63 13.99 -42.71 13.51
CA SER A 63 14.91 -43.39 12.59
C SER A 63 15.16 -42.85 11.16
N SER A 64 16.26 -42.10 11.09
CA SER A 64 17.51 -42.51 10.43
C SER A 64 17.78 -42.25 8.93
N SER A 65 18.86 -41.46 8.75
CA SER A 65 19.97 -41.62 7.80
C SER A 65 19.75 -41.42 6.29
N ARG A 66 20.50 -40.48 5.69
CA ARG A 66 21.74 -40.80 4.96
C ARG A 66 22.51 -39.57 4.51
N ARG A 67 23.83 -39.72 4.58
CA ARG A 67 24.91 -38.84 4.12
C ARG A 67 24.87 -38.62 2.60
N GLY A 68 25.27 -37.42 2.18
CA GLY A 68 25.71 -37.11 0.83
C GLY A 68 26.61 -35.88 0.81
N ARG A 69 27.89 -36.05 1.14
CA ARG A 69 28.96 -35.06 0.89
C ARG A 69 29.21 -35.00 -0.61
N ARG A 70 29.28 -33.79 -1.20
CA ARG A 70 30.23 -33.51 -2.29
C ARG A 70 30.66 -32.04 -2.27
N ALA A 71 31.96 -31.88 -2.45
CA ALA A 71 32.70 -30.67 -2.24
C ALA A 71 32.80 -29.81 -3.51
N SER A 72 32.93 -28.50 -3.26
CA SER A 72 33.76 -27.50 -3.94
C SER A 72 34.17 -27.68 -5.40
N THR A 73 33.86 -26.68 -6.23
CA THR A 73 34.86 -26.04 -7.10
C THR A 73 34.52 -24.57 -7.25
N SER A 74 35.39 -23.73 -6.69
CA SER A 74 35.46 -22.29 -6.87
C SER A 74 36.01 -21.98 -8.26
N ARG A 75 35.38 -21.03 -8.96
CA ARG A 75 36.04 -20.33 -10.07
C ARG A 75 35.69 -18.85 -10.01
N SER A 76 36.67 -18.10 -9.54
CA SER A 76 36.70 -16.64 -9.50
C SER A 76 37.08 -16.11 -10.88
N THR A 77 36.34 -15.13 -11.39
CA THR A 77 36.76 -14.27 -12.51
C THR A 77 36.27 -12.84 -12.27
N PRO A 78 37.02 -11.82 -12.73
CA PRO A 78 37.13 -10.53 -12.04
C PRO A 78 36.21 -9.44 -12.61
N SER A 79 35.83 -8.49 -11.75
CA SER A 79 35.22 -7.21 -12.12
C SER A 79 36.22 -6.29 -12.85
N PRO A 80 35.76 -5.51 -13.84
CA PRO A 80 36.56 -4.46 -14.47
C PRO A 80 36.55 -3.15 -13.66
N GLN A 81 37.70 -2.47 -13.64
CA GLN A 81 37.86 -1.13 -13.07
C GLN A 81 37.51 -0.04 -14.10
N PRO A 82 36.89 1.08 -13.69
CA PRO A 82 36.83 2.27 -14.52
C PRO A 82 38.05 3.17 -14.33
N ILE A 83 38.60 3.59 -15.47
CA ILE A 83 39.66 4.58 -15.65
C ILE A 83 39.06 5.97 -15.42
N THR A 84 39.64 6.75 -14.51
CA THR A 84 39.29 8.17 -14.33
C THR A 84 40.39 9.03 -14.92
N THR A 85 40.08 9.67 -16.04
CA THR A 85 40.88 10.71 -16.69
C THR A 85 40.81 12.03 -15.92
N THR A 86 41.98 12.64 -15.76
CA THR A 86 42.21 13.98 -15.23
C THR A 86 41.66 15.07 -16.17
N GLY A 87 40.93 16.02 -15.61
CA GLY A 87 40.44 17.21 -16.31
C GLY A 87 40.54 18.43 -15.39
N THR A 88 41.57 19.24 -15.62
CA THR A 88 41.83 20.54 -14.98
C THR A 88 41.07 21.63 -15.73
N SER A 89 40.33 22.51 -15.04
CA SER A 89 40.22 23.92 -15.45
C SER A 89 39.51 24.80 -14.40
N THR A 90 40.34 25.64 -13.76
CA THR A 90 40.15 27.09 -13.54
C THR A 90 38.89 27.63 -12.86
N SER A 91 39.12 28.11 -11.64
CA SER A 91 38.40 29.17 -10.94
C SER A 91 38.36 30.47 -11.75
N THR A 92 37.20 31.12 -11.84
CA THR A 92 37.11 32.56 -12.09
C THR A 92 36.12 33.17 -11.11
N THR A 93 36.68 34.04 -10.28
CA THR A 93 36.03 34.89 -9.28
C THR A 93 35.23 35.98 -9.99
N GLY A 94 33.97 36.18 -9.60
CA GLY A 94 33.14 37.27 -10.08
C GLY A 94 31.95 37.50 -9.16
N GLY A 95 32.17 38.28 -8.09
CA GLY A 95 31.10 38.75 -7.22
C GLY A 95 30.25 39.79 -7.93
N ILE A 96 28.92 39.72 -7.77
CA ILE A 96 28.00 40.80 -8.09
C ILE A 96 27.10 41.05 -6.88
N VAL A 97 26.98 42.35 -6.62
CA VAL A 97 26.44 43.04 -5.46
C VAL A 97 24.91 43.02 -5.45
N ILE A 98 24.35 42.88 -4.24
CA ILE A 98 22.93 43.03 -3.94
C ILE A 98 22.54 44.51 -4.12
N SER A 99 21.57 44.79 -5.00
CA SER A 99 20.91 46.10 -5.06
C SER A 99 19.43 45.91 -4.71
N SER A 100 19.05 46.45 -3.56
CA SER A 100 17.68 46.61 -3.07
C SER A 100 17.05 47.90 -3.62
N TYR A 101 15.71 47.96 -3.52
CA TYR A 101 14.75 49.00 -3.95
C TYR A 101 14.22 48.89 -5.39
N SER A 102 12.95 49.17 -5.70
CA SER A 102 11.63 49.13 -5.04
C SER A 102 10.68 49.78 -6.05
N ALA A 103 9.52 49.20 -6.35
CA ALA A 103 8.40 49.96 -6.90
C ALA A 103 7.07 49.29 -6.47
N PRO A 104 6.20 49.98 -5.72
CA PRO A 104 4.89 49.45 -5.35
C PRO A 104 3.93 49.50 -6.55
N VAL A 105 3.36 48.34 -6.89
CA VAL A 105 2.29 48.21 -7.87
C VAL A 105 0.99 48.68 -7.23
N GLN A 106 0.43 49.78 -7.75
CA GLN A 106 -0.91 50.26 -7.41
C GLN A 106 -1.97 49.38 -8.09
N VAL A 107 -2.77 48.68 -7.29
CA VAL A 107 -3.99 48.02 -7.72
C VAL A 107 -5.19 48.95 -7.48
N PRO A 108 -6.01 49.28 -8.50
CA PRO A 108 -7.20 50.10 -8.30
C PRO A 108 -8.28 49.31 -7.54
N ILE A 109 -8.76 49.91 -6.45
CA ILE A 109 -9.85 49.41 -5.61
C ILE A 109 -11.18 49.59 -6.36
N LEU A 110 -11.76 48.48 -6.81
CA LEU A 110 -13.13 48.44 -7.33
C LEU A 110 -14.13 48.76 -6.21
N SER A 111 -14.95 49.77 -6.45
CA SER A 111 -15.95 50.29 -5.53
C SER A 111 -17.08 49.29 -5.31
N ILE A 112 -17.33 48.94 -4.05
CA ILE A 112 -18.41 48.05 -3.59
C ILE A 112 -19.73 48.84 -3.54
N PRO A 113 -20.81 48.42 -4.24
CA PRO A 113 -22.13 49.05 -4.09
C PRO A 113 -22.75 48.72 -2.72
N LYS A 114 -23.27 49.75 -2.03
CA LYS A 114 -23.98 49.64 -0.74
C LYS A 114 -25.26 48.77 -0.87
N PRO A 115 -25.63 48.00 0.18
CA PRO A 115 -26.84 47.19 0.19
C PRO A 115 -28.09 48.07 0.27
N ARG A 116 -29.01 47.88 -0.68
CA ARG A 116 -30.30 48.56 -0.75
C ARG A 116 -31.29 47.85 0.18
N LYS A 117 -31.77 48.54 1.22
CA LYS A 117 -32.81 48.07 2.15
C LYS A 117 -34.09 47.74 1.37
N ARG A 118 -34.53 46.48 1.40
CA ARG A 118 -35.86 46.07 0.93
C ARG A 118 -36.88 46.21 2.06
N SER A 119 -37.87 47.07 1.82
CA SER A 119 -39.07 47.23 2.65
C SER A 119 -39.88 45.93 2.66
N ALA A 120 -40.30 45.50 3.85
CA ALA A 120 -41.24 44.42 4.04
C ALA A 120 -42.67 44.96 3.86
N SER A 121 -43.37 44.44 2.85
CA SER A 121 -44.82 44.61 2.72
C SER A 121 -45.46 43.23 2.77
N GLN A 122 -46.24 43.02 3.84
CA GLN A 122 -47.16 41.90 4.01
C GLN A 122 -48.28 42.00 2.97
N THR A 123 -48.54 40.94 2.20
CA THR A 123 -49.87 40.74 1.61
C THR A 123 -50.16 39.26 1.40
N ARG A 124 -51.23 38.84 2.11
CA ARG A 124 -52.26 37.83 1.81
C ARG A 124 -51.90 36.37 1.55
N ARG A 125 -52.70 35.55 2.24
CA ARG A 125 -52.97 34.14 2.05
C ARG A 125 -53.54 33.92 0.65
N ASP A 126 -52.93 33.02 -0.10
CA ASP A 126 -53.60 32.24 -1.14
C ASP A 126 -53.21 30.76 -0.95
N ILE A 127 -54.24 29.96 -0.69
CA ILE A 127 -54.17 28.49 -0.63
C ILE A 127 -54.04 28.03 -2.07
N ALA A 128 -52.81 27.86 -2.55
CA ALA A 128 -52.51 27.23 -3.82
C ALA A 128 -52.02 25.80 -3.58
N LEU A 129 -52.66 24.86 -4.27
CA LEU A 129 -52.37 23.43 -4.28
C LEU A 129 -50.87 23.16 -4.42
N ARG A 130 -50.32 22.42 -3.44
CA ARG A 130 -48.94 21.91 -3.46
C ARG A 130 -48.71 21.10 -4.75
N PRO A 131 -47.75 21.45 -5.62
CA PRO A 131 -47.22 20.47 -6.56
C PRO A 131 -46.54 19.38 -5.73
N LYS A 132 -46.89 18.12 -5.98
CA LYS A 132 -46.17 16.96 -5.43
C LYS A 132 -44.71 17.12 -5.87
N SER A 133 -43.87 17.54 -4.93
CA SER A 133 -42.42 17.45 -5.05
C SER A 133 -42.11 15.98 -5.32
N SER A 134 -41.81 15.67 -6.58
CA SER A 134 -41.07 14.47 -6.91
C SER A 134 -39.81 14.52 -6.06
N ARG A 135 -39.71 13.64 -5.06
CA ARG A 135 -38.42 13.31 -4.46
C ARG A 135 -37.57 12.79 -5.62
N GLN A 136 -36.82 13.69 -6.24
CA GLN A 136 -35.61 13.31 -6.92
C GLN A 136 -34.82 12.58 -5.85
N SER A 137 -34.72 11.27 -6.02
CA SER A 137 -33.69 10.47 -5.39
C SER A 137 -32.40 11.25 -5.60
N MET A 138 -31.94 11.92 -4.55
CA MET A 138 -30.58 12.41 -4.46
C MET A 138 -29.76 11.13 -4.51
N GLY A 139 -29.42 10.69 -5.73
CA GLY A 139 -28.50 9.58 -5.94
C GLY A 139 -27.33 9.85 -5.02
N SER A 140 -27.08 8.93 -4.09
CA SER A 140 -25.99 9.08 -3.14
C SER A 140 -24.75 9.38 -3.96
N LYS A 141 -24.17 10.57 -3.75
CA LYS A 141 -22.91 10.95 -4.37
C LYS A 141 -21.88 10.03 -3.72
N LYS A 142 -21.74 8.82 -4.27
CA LYS A 142 -20.76 7.81 -3.84
C LYS A 142 -19.43 8.56 -3.79
N SER A 143 -18.83 8.63 -2.60
CA SER A 143 -17.61 9.41 -2.40
C SER A 143 -16.52 8.89 -3.34
N LYS A 144 -15.78 9.82 -3.97
CA LYS A 144 -14.69 9.46 -4.87
C LYS A 144 -13.64 8.68 -4.08
N MET A 145 -13.45 7.42 -4.43
CA MET A 145 -12.42 6.59 -3.82
C MET A 145 -11.05 7.03 -4.34
N THR A 146 -10.10 7.22 -3.44
CA THR A 146 -8.70 7.49 -3.77
C THR A 146 -7.95 6.16 -3.78
N LEU A 147 -7.27 5.87 -4.89
CA LEU A 147 -6.40 4.71 -4.98
C LEU A 147 -4.99 5.08 -4.52
N VAL A 148 -4.45 4.27 -3.61
CA VAL A 148 -3.06 4.30 -3.17
C VAL A 148 -2.46 2.93 -3.43
N GLU A 149 -1.47 2.86 -4.32
CA GLU A 149 -0.76 1.63 -4.63
C GLU A 149 0.63 1.71 -4.00
N ILE A 150 1.01 0.71 -3.20
CA ILE A 150 2.35 0.61 -2.64
C ILE A 150 3.10 -0.55 -3.29
N PHE A 151 4.28 -0.26 -3.82
CA PHE A 151 5.23 -1.24 -4.34
C PHE A 151 6.33 -1.45 -3.31
N GLN A 152 6.47 -2.67 -2.81
CA GLN A 152 7.40 -3.03 -1.75
C GLN A 152 7.90 -4.47 -1.91
N SER A 153 8.82 -4.89 -1.04
CA SER A 153 9.25 -6.29 -0.94
C SER A 153 9.64 -6.60 0.50
N GLN A 154 9.37 -7.81 0.94
CA GLN A 154 9.91 -8.41 2.16
C GLN A 154 11.44 -8.39 2.18
N GLY A 155 12.09 -8.43 1.02
CA GLY A 155 13.55 -8.34 0.89
C GLY A 155 14.11 -6.92 1.06
N CYS A 156 13.26 -5.88 1.03
CA CYS A 156 13.65 -4.47 1.10
C CYS A 156 13.64 -3.95 2.54
N SER A 157 14.82 -3.66 3.10
CA SER A 157 14.94 -3.16 4.49
C SER A 157 14.35 -1.77 4.73
N SER A 158 14.24 -0.94 3.69
CA SER A 158 13.70 0.42 3.78
C SER A 158 12.17 0.49 3.69
N CYS A 159 11.50 -0.63 3.36
CA CYS A 159 10.06 -0.70 3.13
C CYS A 159 9.16 -0.68 4.39
N PRO A 160 9.56 -1.20 5.57
CA PRO A 160 8.67 -1.29 6.73
C PRO A 160 8.02 0.02 7.20
N PRO A 161 8.70 1.19 7.20
CA PRO A 161 8.09 2.46 7.58
C PRO A 161 6.94 2.87 6.65
N ALA A 162 7.15 2.83 5.33
CA ALA A 162 6.12 3.20 4.36
C ALA A 162 4.90 2.26 4.43
N ASN A 163 5.15 0.95 4.58
CA ASN A 163 4.11 -0.05 4.75
C ASN A 163 3.23 0.22 5.99
N SER A 164 3.85 0.52 7.13
CA SER A 164 3.13 0.89 8.36
C SER A 164 2.29 2.15 8.15
N ASN A 165 2.83 3.17 7.48
CA ASN A 165 2.13 4.42 7.22
C ASN A 165 0.91 4.25 6.30
N VAL A 166 0.99 3.43 5.24
CA VAL A 166 -0.17 3.19 4.36
C VAL A 166 -1.25 2.35 5.02
N ILE A 167 -0.88 1.42 5.90
CA ILE A 167 -1.83 0.66 6.73
C ILE A 167 -2.56 1.61 7.69
N GLU A 168 -1.83 2.51 8.36
CA GLU A 168 -2.44 3.53 9.21
C GLU A 168 -3.37 4.44 8.41
N LEU A 169 -2.94 4.89 7.22
CA LEU A 169 -3.74 5.73 6.33
C LEU A 169 -5.08 5.06 5.97
N MET A 170 -5.08 3.80 5.53
CA MET A 170 -6.35 3.15 5.14
C MET A 170 -7.29 2.92 6.32
N ASN A 171 -6.76 2.71 7.53
CA ASN A 171 -7.58 2.53 8.73
C ASN A 171 -8.28 3.85 9.13
N ASN A 172 -7.60 4.98 8.92
CA ASN A 172 -8.11 6.30 9.26
C ASN A 172 -9.05 6.88 8.19
N TYR A 173 -8.96 6.43 6.95
CA TYR A 173 -9.70 7.00 5.81
C TYR A 173 -10.38 5.93 4.94
N PRO A 174 -11.66 5.59 5.21
CA PRO A 174 -12.40 4.56 4.46
C PRO A 174 -12.59 4.86 2.96
N SER A 175 -12.44 6.13 2.54
CA SER A 175 -12.46 6.53 1.14
C SER A 175 -11.15 6.25 0.39
N ILE A 176 -10.12 5.72 1.06
CA ILE A 176 -8.86 5.33 0.47
C ILE A 176 -8.82 3.81 0.31
N LEU A 177 -8.59 3.35 -0.92
CA LEU A 177 -8.24 1.97 -1.21
C LEU A 177 -6.72 1.89 -1.32
N VAL A 178 -6.09 1.21 -0.36
CA VAL A 178 -4.69 0.81 -0.46
C VAL A 178 -4.60 -0.55 -1.13
N LEU A 179 -3.71 -0.71 -2.11
CA LEU A 179 -3.35 -1.98 -2.73
C LEU A 179 -1.84 -2.19 -2.61
N THR A 180 -1.44 -3.35 -2.09
CA THR A 180 -0.03 -3.69 -1.87
C THR A 180 0.46 -4.63 -2.95
N TYR A 181 1.51 -4.22 -3.67
CA TYR A 181 2.14 -4.98 -4.74
C TYR A 181 3.55 -5.38 -4.31
N GLU A 182 3.79 -6.67 -4.13
CA GLU A 182 5.14 -7.18 -3.80
C GLU A 182 5.96 -7.39 -5.08
N VAL A 183 7.09 -6.69 -5.19
CA VAL A 183 8.00 -6.75 -6.35
C VAL A 183 9.01 -7.89 -6.20
N THR A 184 9.51 -8.40 -7.33
CA THR A 184 10.43 -9.56 -7.35
C THR A 184 11.90 -9.18 -7.50
N TYR A 185 12.21 -7.93 -7.87
CA TYR A 185 13.59 -7.55 -8.17
C TYR A 185 14.49 -7.41 -6.93
N TRP A 186 14.01 -7.71 -5.73
CA TRP A 186 14.83 -7.90 -4.52
C TRP A 186 15.19 -9.36 -4.23
N ASP A 187 14.57 -10.32 -4.93
CA ASP A 187 14.74 -11.75 -4.68
C ASP A 187 16.19 -12.23 -4.81
N TYR A 188 17.01 -11.50 -5.58
CA TYR A 188 18.42 -11.78 -5.77
C TYR A 188 19.25 -11.67 -4.48
N LEU A 189 18.74 -10.99 -3.44
CA LEU A 189 19.36 -10.90 -2.12
C LEU A 189 19.21 -12.19 -1.29
N GLY A 190 18.60 -13.24 -1.83
CA GLY A 190 18.54 -14.58 -1.23
C GLY A 190 17.31 -14.82 -0.34
N TRP A 191 16.38 -13.88 -0.30
CA TRP A 191 15.00 -14.08 0.16
C TRP A 191 14.06 -13.82 -1.00
N LYS A 192 13.33 -14.87 -1.42
CA LYS A 192 12.29 -14.74 -2.42
C LYS A 192 11.00 -14.29 -1.74
N ASP A 193 10.45 -13.16 -2.16
CA ASP A 193 9.18 -12.68 -1.63
C ASP A 193 8.05 -13.68 -1.93
N VAL A 194 7.29 -14.08 -0.91
CA VAL A 194 6.20 -15.07 -1.06
C VAL A 194 4.98 -14.52 -1.79
N PHE A 195 4.77 -13.20 -1.83
CA PHE A 195 3.71 -12.59 -2.63
C PHE A 195 4.25 -11.89 -3.88
N GLY A 196 5.57 -11.95 -4.11
CA GLY A 196 6.24 -11.32 -5.24
C GLY A 196 5.73 -11.79 -6.61
N ASN A 197 5.42 -10.86 -7.51
CA ASN A 197 5.00 -11.18 -8.88
C ASN A 197 5.65 -10.25 -9.93
N LYS A 198 6.16 -10.82 -11.03
CA LYS A 198 6.79 -10.07 -12.13
C LYS A 198 5.83 -9.12 -12.85
N GLU A 199 4.53 -9.41 -12.85
CA GLU A 199 3.53 -8.48 -13.38
C GLU A 199 3.45 -7.20 -12.54
N PHE A 200 3.78 -7.27 -11.25
CA PHE A 200 3.82 -6.09 -10.37
C PHE A 200 5.06 -5.24 -10.65
N ASP A 201 6.20 -5.87 -10.93
CA ASP A 201 7.39 -5.16 -11.42
C ASP A 201 7.08 -4.44 -12.74
N ARG A 202 6.30 -5.07 -13.62
CA ARG A 202 5.90 -4.48 -14.90
C ARG A 202 4.96 -3.30 -14.69
N ARG A 203 3.96 -3.44 -13.83
CA ARG A 203 3.04 -2.35 -13.46
C ARG A 203 3.80 -1.15 -12.90
N GLN A 204 4.81 -1.38 -12.06
CA GLN A 204 5.64 -0.31 -11.52
C GLN A 204 6.49 0.38 -12.59
N ARG A 205 7.09 -0.39 -13.52
CA ARG A 205 7.83 0.18 -14.65
C ARG A 205 6.94 0.99 -15.59
N ASP A 206 5.69 0.55 -15.78
CA ASP A 206 4.70 1.30 -16.56
C ASP A 206 4.41 2.66 -15.91
N TYR A 207 4.27 2.70 -14.57
CA TYR A 207 4.19 3.94 -13.83
C TYR A 207 5.44 4.81 -13.94
N ALA A 208 6.64 4.21 -13.86
CA ALA A 208 7.88 4.98 -14.01
C ALA A 208 7.94 5.69 -15.37
N GLY A 209 7.58 5.00 -16.45
CA GLY A 209 7.50 5.61 -17.79
C GLY A 209 6.47 6.74 -17.87
N ALA A 210 5.28 6.56 -17.29
CA ALA A 210 4.20 7.55 -17.33
C ALA A 210 4.47 8.78 -16.44
N LEU A 211 5.15 8.60 -15.30
CA LEU A 211 5.47 9.66 -14.35
C LEU A 211 6.82 10.35 -14.66
N GLY A 212 7.56 9.86 -15.65
CA GLY A 212 8.85 10.42 -16.05
C GLY A 212 10.02 10.03 -15.13
N ASN A 213 9.88 8.94 -14.37
CA ASN A 213 10.94 8.40 -13.54
C ASN A 213 11.89 7.53 -14.39
N GLU A 214 13.19 7.71 -14.21
CA GLU A 214 14.20 6.92 -14.95
C GLU A 214 14.27 5.46 -14.49
N THR A 215 13.93 5.20 -13.22
CA THR A 215 14.05 3.88 -12.58
C THR A 215 12.91 3.63 -11.61
N VAL A 216 12.68 2.35 -11.31
CA VAL A 216 11.78 1.91 -10.23
C VAL A 216 12.54 1.80 -8.92
N PHE A 217 11.87 2.02 -7.80
CA PHE A 217 12.46 1.94 -6.46
C PHE A 217 11.45 1.42 -5.44
N THR A 218 11.90 0.95 -4.28
CA THR A 218 11.02 0.63 -3.15
C THR A 218 11.52 1.23 -1.83
N PRO A 219 10.62 1.56 -0.89
CA PRO A 219 9.16 1.58 -1.10
C PRO A 219 8.78 2.72 -2.06
N GLN A 220 7.77 2.47 -2.89
CA GLN A 220 7.17 3.50 -3.75
C GLN A 220 5.67 3.47 -3.57
N VAL A 221 5.11 4.60 -3.18
CA VAL A 221 3.68 4.86 -3.11
C VAL A 221 3.27 5.62 -4.36
N ILE A 222 2.21 5.19 -5.04
CA ILE A 222 1.60 5.85 -6.19
C ILE A 222 0.14 6.15 -5.87
N VAL A 223 -0.30 7.38 -6.14
CA VAL A 223 -1.65 7.84 -5.83
C VAL A 223 -2.40 8.21 -7.10
N ASN A 224 -3.51 7.53 -7.36
CA ASN A 224 -4.33 7.65 -8.56
C ASN A 224 -3.53 7.60 -9.88
N GLY A 225 -2.35 6.97 -9.90
CA GLY A 225 -1.45 6.99 -11.06
C GLY A 225 -0.95 8.39 -11.47
N ARG A 226 -0.93 9.36 -10.55
CA ARG A 226 -0.60 10.78 -10.84
C ARG A 226 0.51 11.38 -10.00
N ALA A 227 0.76 10.82 -8.83
CA ALA A 227 1.82 11.27 -7.94
C ALA A 227 2.47 10.06 -7.31
N ASP A 228 3.77 10.11 -7.13
CA ASP A 228 4.53 9.07 -6.44
C ASP A 228 5.56 9.62 -5.46
N GLY A 229 6.05 8.75 -4.59
CA GLY A 229 7.10 9.06 -3.64
C GLY A 229 7.35 7.89 -2.68
N VAL A 230 8.24 8.09 -1.70
CA VAL A 230 8.69 7.01 -0.82
C VAL A 230 7.67 6.73 0.30
N GLY A 231 7.14 7.77 0.96
CA GLY A 231 6.12 7.61 2.00
C GLY A 231 6.67 7.11 3.35
N ASN A 232 7.97 7.23 3.60
CA ASN A 232 8.62 6.72 4.83
C ASN A 232 8.21 7.45 6.13
N THR A 233 7.58 8.61 6.01
CA THR A 233 6.94 9.30 7.14
C THR A 233 5.47 9.57 6.80
N PHE A 234 4.59 9.58 7.80
CA PHE A 234 3.18 9.89 7.57
C PHE A 234 2.97 11.30 6.97
N LYS A 235 3.85 12.26 7.30
CA LYS A 235 3.85 13.59 6.68
C LYS A 235 4.17 13.54 5.18
N ASP A 236 5.17 12.77 4.79
CA ASP A 236 5.53 12.56 3.38
C ASP A 236 4.41 11.84 2.63
N LEU A 237 3.86 10.77 3.22
CA LEU A 237 2.72 10.04 2.66
C LEU A 237 1.52 10.97 2.42
N ASN A 238 1.14 11.79 3.40
CA ASN A 238 0.05 12.76 3.24
C ASN A 238 0.31 13.78 2.13
N LYS A 239 1.57 14.18 1.93
CA LYS A 239 1.94 15.07 0.83
C LYS A 239 1.71 14.40 -0.52
N ILE A 240 2.16 13.15 -0.69
CA ILE A 240 1.97 12.37 -1.93
C ILE A 240 0.46 12.16 -2.20
N VAL A 241 -0.30 11.80 -1.16
CA VAL A 241 -1.77 11.65 -1.25
C VAL A 241 -2.43 12.95 -1.66
N SER A 242 -2.06 14.06 -1.04
CA SER A 242 -2.61 15.38 -1.38
C SER A 242 -2.30 15.77 -2.82
N GLN A 243 -1.09 15.51 -3.30
CA GLN A 243 -0.70 15.77 -4.70
C GLN A 243 -1.54 14.95 -5.67
N GLY A 244 -1.69 13.64 -5.44
CA GLY A 244 -2.48 12.76 -6.31
C GLY A 244 -3.98 13.10 -6.30
N VAL A 245 -4.53 13.49 -5.14
CA VAL A 245 -5.92 13.93 -5.02
C VAL A 245 -6.15 15.26 -5.74
N MET A 246 -5.25 16.23 -5.56
CA MET A 246 -5.34 17.54 -6.22
C MET A 246 -5.19 17.42 -7.74
N ALA A 247 -4.26 16.59 -8.21
CA ALA A 247 -4.10 16.31 -9.64
C ALA A 247 -5.36 15.68 -10.24
N ALA A 248 -6.04 14.81 -9.48
CA ALA A 248 -7.29 14.18 -9.91
C ALA A 248 -8.54 15.08 -9.75
N ALA A 249 -8.45 16.23 -9.06
CA ALA A 249 -9.61 17.08 -8.75
C ALA A 249 -10.17 17.80 -9.99
N ASN A 250 -9.33 18.01 -11.01
CA ASN A 250 -9.67 18.76 -12.22
C ASN A 250 -10.17 17.86 -13.38
N GLU A 251 -10.29 16.55 -13.15
CA GLU A 251 -10.73 15.60 -14.18
C GLU A 251 -12.16 15.10 -13.95
N ASP A 252 -12.87 14.89 -15.06
CA ASP A 252 -14.18 14.27 -15.06
C ASP A 252 -14.05 12.82 -14.55
N THR A 253 -14.61 12.57 -13.38
CA THR A 253 -14.53 11.26 -12.74
C THR A 253 -15.44 10.26 -13.41
N VAL A 254 -14.90 9.08 -13.70
CA VAL A 254 -15.67 7.94 -14.18
C VAL A 254 -16.39 7.30 -13.00
N ARG A 255 -17.69 7.05 -13.17
CA ARG A 255 -18.49 6.31 -12.22
C ARG A 255 -18.35 4.82 -12.52
N VAL A 256 -18.00 4.06 -11.48
CA VAL A 256 -17.93 2.60 -11.53
C VAL A 256 -18.96 2.05 -10.56
N ASP A 257 -20.00 1.43 -11.12
CA ASP A 257 -21.02 0.70 -10.38
C ASP A 257 -20.78 -0.81 -10.55
N THR A 258 -21.02 -1.56 -9.48
CA THR A 258 -20.70 -2.99 -9.41
C THR A 258 -21.97 -3.74 -9.04
N GLU A 259 -22.31 -4.78 -9.80
CA GLU A 259 -23.46 -5.64 -9.53
C GLU A 259 -23.04 -7.10 -9.71
N SER A 260 -22.82 -7.82 -8.61
CA SER A 260 -22.43 -9.24 -8.52
C SER A 260 -21.28 -9.67 -9.45
N ASN A 261 -21.57 -9.88 -10.74
CA ASN A 261 -20.66 -10.39 -11.77
C ASN A 261 -20.53 -9.42 -12.97
N ALA A 262 -21.04 -8.21 -12.84
CA ALA A 262 -20.98 -7.16 -13.86
C ALA A 262 -20.48 -5.85 -13.26
N ILE A 263 -19.77 -5.09 -14.09
CA ILE A 263 -19.28 -3.75 -13.78
C ILE A 263 -19.85 -2.81 -14.83
N LEU A 264 -20.55 -1.77 -14.38
CA LEU A 264 -20.95 -0.65 -15.22
C LEU A 264 -19.95 0.48 -15.05
N VAL A 265 -19.25 0.80 -16.13
CA VAL A 265 -18.38 1.98 -16.23
C VAL A 265 -19.14 3.05 -17.01
N SER A 266 -19.36 4.21 -16.39
CA SER A 266 -20.10 5.32 -17.00
C SER A 266 -19.41 6.66 -16.80
N GLY A 267 -19.41 7.49 -17.83
CA GLY A 267 -18.77 8.80 -17.83
C GLY A 267 -18.98 9.56 -19.14
N ARG A 268 -18.41 10.75 -19.24
CA ARG A 268 -18.31 11.47 -20.51
C ARG A 268 -17.38 10.74 -21.47
N ASP A 269 -17.41 11.13 -22.73
CA ASP A 269 -16.48 10.60 -23.72
C ASP A 269 -15.04 10.82 -23.28
N ALA A 270 -14.25 9.76 -23.35
CA ALA A 270 -12.88 9.79 -22.91
C ALA A 270 -12.03 10.40 -24.04
N ASP A 271 -11.24 11.41 -23.67
CA ASP A 271 -10.19 12.00 -24.50
C ASP A 271 -9.10 10.98 -24.89
N GLU A 272 -8.93 9.94 -24.07
CA GLU A 272 -8.03 8.82 -24.29
C GLU A 272 -8.71 7.49 -23.93
N VAL A 273 -8.34 6.40 -24.60
CA VAL A 273 -8.77 5.05 -24.23
C VAL A 273 -8.28 4.72 -22.82
N ALA A 274 -9.18 4.23 -21.97
CA ALA A 274 -8.85 3.73 -20.66
C ALA A 274 -8.98 2.21 -20.59
N ASP A 275 -7.99 1.56 -19.98
CA ASP A 275 -8.05 0.15 -19.64
C ASP A 275 -8.88 -0.05 -18.39
N VAL A 276 -9.74 -1.06 -18.40
CA VAL A 276 -10.48 -1.50 -17.22
C VAL A 276 -9.79 -2.73 -16.66
N HIS A 277 -9.28 -2.60 -15.43
CA HIS A 277 -8.60 -3.66 -14.71
C HIS A 277 -9.46 -4.19 -13.58
N LEU A 278 -9.53 -5.51 -13.45
CA LEU A 278 -10.00 -6.19 -12.26
C LEU A 278 -8.78 -6.59 -11.42
N VAL A 279 -8.75 -6.12 -10.19
CA VAL A 279 -7.71 -6.43 -9.21
C VAL A 279 -8.28 -7.36 -8.15
N ARG A 280 -7.54 -8.41 -7.81
CA ARG A 280 -7.87 -9.34 -6.73
C ARG A 280 -6.81 -9.20 -5.64
N TYR A 281 -7.23 -9.09 -4.39
CA TYR A 281 -6.31 -8.88 -3.27
C TYR A 281 -6.75 -9.60 -2.00
N MET A 282 -5.79 -10.00 -1.17
CA MET A 282 -5.99 -10.53 0.18
C MET A 282 -6.05 -9.37 1.18
N PRO A 283 -7.20 -9.07 1.79
CA PRO A 283 -7.29 -7.99 2.78
C PRO A 283 -6.43 -8.27 4.03
N ASN A 284 -6.40 -9.55 4.42
CA ASN A 284 -5.68 -10.08 5.57
C ASN A 284 -4.82 -11.26 5.11
N PRO A 285 -3.65 -11.01 4.49
CA PRO A 285 -2.74 -12.07 4.07
C PRO A 285 -2.17 -12.82 5.29
N PRO A 286 -1.71 -14.07 5.11
CA PRO A 286 -1.05 -14.81 6.18
C PRO A 286 0.29 -14.16 6.55
N ASP A 287 0.68 -14.35 7.81
CA ASP A 287 1.98 -13.88 8.30
C ASP A 287 3.13 -14.64 7.64
N VAL A 288 4.21 -13.91 7.37
CA VAL A 288 5.38 -14.44 6.68
C VAL A 288 6.59 -14.36 7.58
N ASP A 289 7.09 -15.53 7.97
CA ASP A 289 8.36 -15.68 8.67
C ASP A 289 9.53 -15.43 7.70
N ILE A 290 10.06 -14.21 7.67
CA ILE A 290 11.16 -13.82 6.79
C ILE A 290 12.45 -14.45 7.31
N ARG A 291 12.98 -15.46 6.61
CA ARG A 291 14.13 -16.26 7.11
C ARG A 291 15.50 -15.82 6.62
N ARG A 292 15.57 -15.00 5.58
CA ARG A 292 16.81 -14.55 4.94
C ARG A 292 16.68 -13.10 4.47
N GLY A 293 17.77 -12.54 3.96
CA GLY A 293 17.81 -11.17 3.47
C GLY A 293 17.86 -10.15 4.61
N GLU A 294 17.70 -8.89 4.25
CA GLU A 294 17.92 -7.76 5.17
C GLU A 294 16.88 -7.70 6.30
N ASN A 295 15.68 -8.26 6.08
CA ASN A 295 14.60 -8.33 7.06
C ASN A 295 14.53 -9.68 7.80
N ALA A 296 15.58 -10.50 7.76
CA ALA A 296 15.59 -11.81 8.41
C ALA A 296 15.22 -11.75 9.91
N GLY A 297 14.29 -12.61 10.32
CA GLY A 297 13.79 -12.74 11.70
C GLY A 297 12.70 -11.74 12.08
N ARG A 298 12.20 -10.94 11.13
CA ARG A 298 11.06 -10.03 11.31
C ARG A 298 9.77 -10.64 10.76
N CYS A 299 8.65 -10.23 11.33
CA CYS A 299 7.31 -10.36 10.78
C CYS A 299 6.85 -8.97 10.36
N LEU A 300 6.64 -8.76 9.07
CA LEU A 300 6.17 -7.46 8.58
C LEU A 300 4.65 -7.51 8.39
N PRO A 301 3.90 -6.49 8.84
CA PRO A 301 2.45 -6.49 8.65
C PRO A 301 2.12 -6.28 7.17
N HIS A 302 1.36 -7.16 6.54
CA HIS A 302 0.88 -6.95 5.17
C HIS A 302 -0.63 -6.73 5.17
N ARG A 303 -1.14 -5.83 4.32
CA ARG A 303 -2.58 -5.60 4.11
C ARG A 303 -2.87 -5.38 2.64
N ASN A 304 -4.06 -5.80 2.22
CA ASN A 304 -4.55 -5.67 0.84
C ASN A 304 -3.50 -6.12 -0.20
N VAL A 305 -2.85 -7.26 0.04
CA VAL A 305 -1.82 -7.81 -0.86
C VAL A 305 -2.48 -8.27 -2.14
N VAL A 306 -2.12 -7.64 -3.26
CA VAL A 306 -2.61 -7.99 -4.58
C VAL A 306 -2.08 -9.36 -4.96
N VAL A 307 -3.00 -10.23 -5.39
CA VAL A 307 -2.66 -11.56 -5.90
C VAL A 307 -2.73 -11.62 -7.42
N ASP A 308 -3.56 -10.77 -8.03
CA ASP A 308 -3.77 -10.74 -9.48
C ASP A 308 -4.31 -9.38 -9.94
N ILE A 309 -3.91 -8.98 -11.15
CA ILE A 309 -4.44 -7.81 -11.86
C ILE A 309 -4.62 -8.17 -13.34
N LYS A 310 -5.85 -8.05 -13.83
CA LYS A 310 -6.22 -8.46 -15.18
C LYS A 310 -6.94 -7.34 -15.91
N LYS A 311 -6.53 -7.04 -17.15
CA LYS A 311 -7.32 -6.19 -18.05
C LYS A 311 -8.56 -6.96 -18.51
N ILE A 312 -9.75 -6.42 -18.23
CA ILE A 312 -11.04 -7.01 -18.59
C ILE A 312 -11.69 -6.31 -19.80
N GLY A 313 -11.14 -5.17 -20.23
CA GLY A 313 -11.56 -4.49 -21.44
C GLY A 313 -11.01 -3.08 -21.55
N GLU A 314 -11.54 -2.34 -22.52
CA GLU A 314 -11.23 -0.93 -22.78
C GLU A 314 -12.51 -0.10 -22.71
N TRP A 315 -12.40 1.12 -22.22
CA TRP A 315 -13.47 2.09 -22.11
C TRP A 315 -13.09 3.36 -22.87
N ARG A 316 -14.02 3.89 -23.67
CA ARG A 316 -13.81 5.05 -24.56
C ARG A 316 -14.76 6.21 -24.27
N GLY A 317 -15.63 6.06 -23.27
CA GLY A 317 -16.72 6.99 -23.04
C GLY A 317 -18.07 6.30 -22.85
N GLY A 318 -19.07 7.11 -22.47
CA GLY A 318 -20.44 6.67 -22.29
C GLY A 318 -20.58 5.58 -21.23
N SER A 319 -21.59 4.73 -21.39
CA SER A 319 -21.91 3.64 -20.48
C SER A 319 -21.55 2.30 -21.11
N THR A 320 -20.62 1.57 -20.50
CA THR A 320 -20.18 0.23 -20.95
C THR A 320 -20.27 -0.76 -19.80
N VAL A 321 -20.78 -1.95 -20.08
CA VAL A 321 -20.87 -3.05 -19.12
C VAL A 321 -19.79 -4.07 -19.41
N PHE A 322 -19.03 -4.45 -18.38
CA PHE A 322 -18.04 -5.53 -18.43
C PHE A 322 -18.53 -6.70 -17.57
N ASN A 323 -18.59 -7.88 -18.16
CA ASN A 323 -18.89 -9.10 -17.43
C ASN A 323 -17.59 -9.72 -16.92
N ILE A 324 -17.49 -9.93 -15.61
CA ILE A 324 -16.31 -10.50 -14.96
C ILE A 324 -16.49 -11.96 -14.58
N GLY A 325 -17.67 -12.55 -14.81
CA GLY A 325 -17.98 -13.91 -14.37
C GLY A 325 -17.99 -14.05 -12.85
N ASP A 326 -18.01 -15.29 -12.37
CA ASP A 326 -17.87 -15.58 -10.95
C ASP A 326 -16.39 -15.72 -10.57
N GLU A 327 -15.78 -14.59 -10.22
CA GLU A 327 -14.41 -14.54 -9.69
C GLU A 327 -14.39 -14.43 -8.15
N LYS A 328 -15.49 -14.79 -7.46
CA LYS A 328 -15.51 -14.79 -5.99
C LYS A 328 -14.66 -15.93 -5.44
N GLN A 329 -13.83 -15.60 -4.45
CA GLN A 329 -13.03 -16.57 -3.73
C GLN A 329 -12.95 -16.15 -2.27
N GLU A 330 -13.11 -17.10 -1.35
CA GLU A 330 -12.99 -16.83 0.08
C GLU A 330 -11.61 -16.24 0.43
N GLY A 331 -11.60 -15.21 1.27
CA GLY A 331 -10.38 -14.48 1.65
C GLY A 331 -9.81 -13.54 0.58
N ILE A 332 -10.44 -13.44 -0.60
CA ILE A 332 -10.04 -12.56 -1.69
C ILE A 332 -11.12 -11.51 -1.96
N GLU A 333 -10.75 -10.24 -1.81
CA GLU A 333 -11.54 -9.10 -2.24
C GLU A 333 -11.17 -8.68 -3.67
N ARG A 334 -12.04 -7.85 -4.27
CA ARG A 334 -11.90 -7.40 -5.65
C ARG A 334 -12.08 -5.88 -5.75
N ALA A 335 -11.34 -5.26 -6.66
CA ALA A 335 -11.53 -3.86 -7.04
C ALA A 335 -11.44 -3.68 -8.56
N VAL A 336 -12.13 -2.67 -9.07
CA VAL A 336 -12.03 -2.23 -10.46
C VAL A 336 -11.22 -0.95 -10.51
N LEU A 337 -10.26 -0.88 -11.42
CA LEU A 337 -9.55 0.33 -11.78
C LEU A 337 -9.85 0.68 -13.24
N VAL A 338 -10.17 1.94 -13.52
CA VAL A 338 -10.26 2.48 -14.89
C VAL A 338 -9.07 3.40 -15.07
N GLN A 339 -8.14 3.04 -15.96
CA GLN A 339 -6.82 3.67 -16.07
C GLN A 339 -6.54 4.12 -17.51
N LYS A 340 -6.23 5.40 -17.70
CA LYS A 340 -5.81 5.95 -18.99
C LYS A 340 -4.40 5.48 -19.34
N GLY A 341 -4.23 5.02 -20.57
CA GLY A 341 -2.93 4.65 -21.11
C GLY A 341 -2.18 3.60 -20.27
N ARG A 342 -0.93 3.36 -20.64
CA ARG A 342 -0.08 2.39 -19.93
C ARG A 342 0.60 3.08 -18.75
N GLY A 343 0.21 2.70 -17.53
CA GLY A 343 0.75 3.30 -16.30
C GLY A 343 0.26 4.73 -16.04
N GLY A 344 -0.73 5.21 -16.79
CA GLY A 344 -1.20 6.58 -16.66
C GLY A 344 -2.24 6.75 -15.56
N ALA A 345 -3.00 7.81 -15.74
CA ALA A 345 -4.00 8.32 -14.82
C ALA A 345 -5.12 7.31 -14.50
N VAL A 346 -5.30 6.94 -13.22
CA VAL A 346 -6.51 6.21 -12.76
C VAL A 346 -7.66 7.19 -12.58
N ILE A 347 -8.77 6.99 -13.31
CA ILE A 347 -9.92 7.91 -13.41
C ILE A 347 -11.21 7.36 -12.79
N GLY A 348 -11.24 6.07 -12.47
CA GLY A 348 -12.36 5.41 -11.79
C GLY A 348 -11.85 4.28 -10.90
N VAL A 349 -12.42 4.16 -9.70
CA VAL A 349 -12.07 3.13 -8.72
C VAL A 349 -13.32 2.69 -7.99
N ALA A 350 -13.53 1.38 -7.85
CA ALA A 350 -14.58 0.82 -7.00
C ALA A 350 -14.16 -0.53 -6.41
N LYS A 351 -14.47 -0.76 -5.14
CA LYS A 351 -14.49 -2.11 -4.56
C LYS A 351 -15.74 -2.85 -5.02
N LEU A 352 -15.63 -4.15 -5.23
CA LEU A 352 -16.79 -5.02 -5.46
C LEU A 352 -17.21 -5.66 -4.15
N GLU A 353 -18.52 -5.71 -3.91
CA GLU A 353 -19.14 -6.40 -2.77
C GLU A 353 -19.36 -7.90 -3.02
#